data_AF-A0A350MSG3-F1
#
_entry.id   AF-A0A350MSG3-F1
#
_cell.length_a   1.000
_cell.length_b   1.000
_cell.length_c   1.000
_cell.angle_alpha   90.00
_cell.angle_beta   90.00
_cell.angle_gamma   90.00
#
_symmetry.space_group_name_H-M   'P 1'
#
loop_
_entity.id
_entity.type
_entity.pdbx_description
1 polymer ?
#
loop_
_entity_poly.entity_id
_entity_poly.type
_entity_poly.pdbx_seq_one_letter_code
_entity_poly.pdbx_strand_id
1 'polypeptide(L)'
;ELAKKMIQLSGLKPNIDIQIKEVGLRPGEKLSEELLNDGENVIHTPHPKILVANVKTYQHDEIAVMMYELGQALIENDAYRLVSIMKKYVPEYKSNNSVFSILDEEPQPLAL
;
A
#
# COMPACT_ATOMS: atom_id res chain seq x y z
N GLU A 1 -17.09 13.05 5.92
CA GLU A 1 -17.13 14.21 6.86
C GLU A 1 -16.15 15.34 6.55
N LEU A 2 -14.86 15.07 6.29
CA LEU A 2 -13.87 16.14 6.02
C LEU A 2 -14.29 17.09 4.89
N ALA A 3 -14.74 16.57 3.75
CA ALA A 3 -15.19 17.38 2.62
C ALA A 3 -16.36 18.33 2.98
N LYS A 4 -17.35 17.84 3.74
CA LYS A 4 -18.46 18.67 4.24
C LYS A 4 -17.94 19.81 5.12
N LYS A 5 -17.01 19.50 6.02
CA LYS A 5 -16.41 20.48 6.93
C LYS A 5 -15.60 21.54 6.17
N MET A 6 -14.86 21.14 5.14
CA MET A 6 -14.14 22.07 4.27
C MET A 6 -15.10 23.04 3.55
N ILE A 7 -16.22 22.55 2.99
CA ILE A 7 -17.24 23.38 2.36
C ILE A 7 -17.85 24.38 3.37
N GLN A 8 -18.17 23.91 4.57
CA GLN A 8 -18.72 24.76 5.64
C GLN A 8 -17.74 25.84 6.12
N LEU A 9 -16.46 25.49 6.28
CA LEU A 9 -15.42 26.45 6.66
C LEU A 9 -15.22 27.56 5.62
N SER A 10 -15.55 27.28 4.37
CA SER A 10 -15.59 28.26 3.29
C SER A 10 -16.88 29.10 3.25
N GLY A 11 -17.78 28.95 4.22
CA GLY A 11 -19.04 29.69 4.31
C GLY A 11 -20.16 29.15 3.41
N LEU A 12 -19.98 27.96 2.82
CA LEU A 12 -20.90 27.35 1.86
C LEU A 12 -21.67 26.19 2.50
N LYS A 13 -22.82 25.82 1.92
CA LYS A 13 -23.67 24.71 2.36
C LYS A 13 -23.40 23.46 1.51
N PRO A 14 -22.91 22.36 2.10
CA PRO A 14 -22.76 21.08 1.41
C PRO A 14 -24.09 20.60 0.80
N ASN A 15 -24.02 20.07 -0.41
CA ASN A 15 -25.15 19.60 -1.22
C ASN A 15 -26.18 20.68 -1.62
N ILE A 16 -25.89 21.95 -1.38
CA ILE A 16 -26.69 23.09 -1.89
C ILE A 16 -25.80 23.94 -2.79
N ASP A 17 -24.73 24.50 -2.23
CA ASP A 17 -23.80 25.35 -2.98
C ASP A 17 -22.72 24.51 -3.69
N ILE A 18 -22.32 23.38 -3.07
CA ILE A 18 -21.35 22.42 -3.63
C ILE A 18 -21.86 21.00 -3.40
N GLN A 19 -22.08 20.26 -4.48
CA GLN A 19 -22.50 18.85 -4.44
C GLN A 19 -21.33 17.92 -4.07
N ILE A 20 -21.57 16.95 -3.19
CA ILE A 20 -20.63 15.85 -2.92
C ILE A 20 -21.11 14.61 -3.67
N LYS A 21 -20.19 13.97 -4.40
CA LYS A 21 -20.44 12.71 -5.11
C LYS A 21 -19.39 11.68 -4.69
N GLU A 22 -19.84 10.48 -4.36
CA GLU A 22 -18.97 9.33 -4.15
C GLU A 22 -18.62 8.73 -5.51
N VAL A 23 -17.33 8.66 -5.84
CA VAL A 23 -16.83 8.15 -7.13
C VAL A 23 -16.21 6.76 -7.04
N GLY A 24 -16.22 6.17 -5.84
CA GLY A 24 -15.55 4.90 -5.55
C GLY A 24 -14.06 5.06 -5.32
N LEU A 25 -13.43 3.94 -4.93
CA LEU A 25 -11.98 3.85 -4.71
C LEU A 25 -11.25 3.74 -6.04
N ARG A 26 -10.07 4.34 -6.11
CA ARG A 26 -9.16 4.18 -7.25
C ARG A 26 -8.42 2.83 -7.16
N PRO A 27 -7.87 2.33 -8.28
CA PRO A 27 -7.06 1.13 -8.24
C PRO A 27 -5.88 1.26 -7.28
N GLY A 28 -5.75 0.29 -6.36
CA GLY A 28 -4.72 0.30 -5.32
C GLY A 28 -5.10 1.05 -4.04
N GLU A 29 -6.22 1.77 -4.01
CA GLU A 29 -6.61 2.61 -2.87
C GLU A 29 -7.24 1.76 -1.74
N LYS A 30 -6.83 2.01 -0.49
CA LYS A 30 -7.41 1.40 0.71
C LYS A 30 -8.51 2.30 1.30
N LEU A 31 -9.55 1.68 1.86
CA LEU A 31 -10.63 2.41 2.54
C LEU A 31 -10.22 2.90 3.95
N SER A 32 -9.33 2.15 4.60
CA SER A 32 -8.75 2.46 5.90
C SER A 32 -7.28 2.07 5.91
N GLU A 33 -6.46 2.89 6.57
CA GLU A 33 -5.06 2.57 6.84
C GLU A 33 -4.94 1.76 8.14
N GLU A 34 -4.00 0.81 8.16
CA GLU A 34 -3.57 0.13 9.38
C GLU A 34 -2.53 1.00 10.09
N LEU A 35 -2.61 1.11 11.43
CA LEU A 35 -1.66 1.92 12.20
C LEU A 35 -0.29 1.26 12.31
N LEU A 36 -0.26 -0.07 12.28
CA LEU A 36 0.91 -0.94 12.29
C LEU A 36 0.56 -2.18 11.48
N ASN A 37 1.50 -2.69 10.69
CA ASN A 37 1.30 -3.92 9.95
C ASN A 37 1.37 -5.13 10.90
N ASP A 38 0.66 -6.22 10.58
CA ASP A 38 0.55 -7.45 11.41
C ASP A 38 1.89 -8.13 11.78
N GLY A 39 3.00 -7.73 11.15
CA GLY A 39 4.36 -8.25 11.43
C GLY A 39 5.29 -7.29 12.17
N GLU A 40 4.88 -6.06 12.43
CA GLU A 40 5.73 -5.04 13.06
C GLU A 40 5.60 -5.08 14.58
N ASN A 41 6.58 -5.73 15.24
CA ASN A 41 6.70 -5.65 16.69
C ASN A 41 7.18 -4.24 17.07
N VAL A 42 6.41 -3.53 17.90
CA VAL A 42 6.79 -2.19 18.38
C VAL A 42 7.47 -2.25 19.75
N ILE A 43 8.58 -1.53 19.88
CA ILE A 43 9.33 -1.35 21.12
C ILE A 43 8.98 0.03 21.68
N HIS A 44 8.61 0.07 22.96
CA HIS A 44 8.32 1.33 23.63
C HIS A 44 9.61 2.10 23.93
N THR A 45 9.58 3.41 23.73
CA THR A 45 10.64 4.32 24.21
C THR A 45 10.22 4.94 25.56
N PRO A 46 11.12 5.66 26.25
CA PRO A 46 10.74 6.41 27.45
C PRO A 46 9.64 7.46 27.23
N HIS A 47 9.48 7.97 26.00
CA HIS A 47 8.42 8.92 25.68
C HIS A 47 7.15 8.18 25.23
N PRO A 48 5.98 8.42 25.87
CA PRO A 48 4.78 7.60 25.66
C PRO A 48 4.16 7.69 24.27
N LYS A 49 4.56 8.68 23.46
CA LYS A 49 4.10 8.86 22.07
C LYS A 49 5.11 8.44 21.01
N ILE A 50 6.25 7.86 21.40
CA ILE A 50 7.30 7.43 20.47
C ILE A 50 7.49 5.92 20.60
N LEU A 51 7.27 5.24 19.48
CA LEU A 51 7.41 3.79 19.33
C LEU A 51 8.51 3.52 18.29
N VAL A 52 9.26 2.43 18.45
CA VAL A 52 10.26 1.96 17.47
C VAL A 52 9.74 0.68 16.84
N ALA A 53 9.57 0.69 15.51
CA ALA A 53 9.22 -0.51 14.76
C ALA A 53 10.43 -1.44 14.66
N ASN A 54 10.23 -2.72 15.01
CA ASN A 54 11.20 -3.77 14.75
C ASN A 54 11.03 -4.27 13.31
N VAL A 55 11.89 -3.79 12.42
CA VAL A 55 11.83 -4.09 10.99
C VAL A 55 12.81 -5.19 10.61
N LYS A 56 12.46 -5.98 9.59
CA LYS A 56 13.41 -6.92 8.98
C LYS A 56 14.56 -6.14 8.33
N THR A 57 15.76 -6.70 8.45
CA THR A 57 16.94 -6.20 7.72
C THR A 57 17.19 -7.11 6.52
N TYR A 58 17.57 -6.50 5.41
CA TYR A 58 17.92 -7.19 4.17
C TYR A 58 19.42 -7.02 3.91
N GLN A 59 20.05 -8.01 3.29
CA GLN A 59 21.44 -7.86 2.87
C GLN A 59 21.53 -6.92 1.67
N HIS A 60 22.59 -6.12 1.61
CA HIS A 60 22.79 -5.16 0.53
C HIS A 60 22.72 -5.82 -0.86
N ASP A 61 23.33 -6.99 -1.01
CA ASP A 61 23.39 -7.70 -2.29
C ASP A 61 22.01 -8.19 -2.75
N GLU A 62 21.14 -8.60 -1.83
CA GLU A 62 19.75 -8.97 -2.13
C GLU A 62 18.95 -7.77 -2.66
N ILE A 63 19.14 -6.59 -2.04
CA ILE A 63 18.52 -5.35 -2.49
C ILE A 63 19.08 -4.92 -3.85
N ALA A 64 20.38 -5.06 -4.08
CA ALA A 64 21.00 -4.72 -5.35
C ALA A 64 20.45 -5.56 -6.51
N VAL A 65 20.26 -6.87 -6.28
CA VAL A 65 19.62 -7.78 -7.25
C VAL A 65 18.18 -7.36 -7.52
N MET A 66 17.39 -7.12 -6.48
CA MET A 66 16.00 -6.64 -6.61
C MET A 66 15.92 -5.37 -7.47
N MET A 67 16.77 -4.37 -7.17
CA MET A 67 16.75 -3.09 -7.88
C MET A 67 17.10 -3.26 -9.36
N TYR A 68 18.03 -4.17 -9.69
CA TYR A 68 18.33 -4.51 -11.07
C TYR A 68 17.12 -5.18 -11.76
N GLU A 69 16.48 -6.16 -11.12
CA GLU A 69 15.30 -6.85 -11.66
C GLU A 69 14.14 -5.87 -11.92
N LEU A 70 13.86 -4.96 -10.98
CA LEU A 70 12.86 -3.90 -11.15
C LEU A 70 13.21 -2.96 -12.31
N GLY A 71 14.49 -2.59 -12.45
CA GLY A 71 14.98 -1.77 -13.54
C GLY A 71 14.75 -2.40 -14.91
N GLN A 72 14.96 -3.72 -15.04
CA GLN A 72 14.69 -4.44 -16.29
C GLN A 72 13.19 -4.47 -16.61
N ALA A 73 12.34 -4.76 -15.62
CA ALA A 73 10.88 -4.77 -15.81
C ALA A 73 10.34 -3.40 -16.23
N LEU A 74 10.92 -2.30 -15.72
CA LEU A 74 10.59 -0.93 -16.14
C LEU A 74 10.98 -0.66 -17.60
N ILE A 75 12.20 -1.04 -18.01
CA ILE A 75 12.68 -0.86 -19.39
C ILE A 75 11.81 -1.63 -20.39
N GLU A 76 11.40 -2.84 -20.02
CA GLU A 76 10.52 -3.69 -20.82
C GLU A 76 9.04 -3.25 -20.78
N ASN A 77 8.70 -2.27 -19.92
CA ASN A 77 7.33 -1.82 -19.65
C ASN A 77 6.39 -2.98 -19.22
N ASP A 78 6.94 -3.96 -18.49
CA ASP A 78 6.19 -5.11 -17.97
C ASP A 78 5.72 -4.85 -16.54
N ALA A 79 4.52 -4.29 -16.43
CA ALA A 79 3.91 -3.98 -15.14
C ALA A 79 3.59 -5.23 -14.29
N TYR A 80 3.28 -6.38 -14.91
CA TYR A 80 3.00 -7.61 -14.16
C TYR A 80 4.27 -8.18 -13.54
N ARG A 81 5.37 -8.20 -14.30
CA ARG A 81 6.70 -8.58 -13.78
C ARG A 81 7.16 -7.62 -12.69
N LEU A 82 6.97 -6.33 -12.88
CA LEU A 82 7.34 -5.33 -11.87
C LEU A 82 6.60 -5.58 -10.55
N VAL A 83 5.28 -5.75 -10.61
CA VAL A 83 4.47 -5.96 -9.40
C VAL A 83 4.74 -7.33 -8.76
N SER A 84 5.02 -8.37 -9.55
CA SER A 84 5.39 -9.68 -8.98
C SER A 84 6.73 -9.65 -8.25
N ILE A 85 7.73 -8.93 -8.80
CA ILE A 85 9.00 -8.69 -8.10
C ILE A 85 8.73 -7.92 -6.79
N MET A 86 7.95 -6.84 -6.83
CA MET A 86 7.62 -6.09 -5.60
C MET A 86 7.00 -6.99 -4.52
N LYS A 87 6.05 -7.86 -4.89
CA LYS A 87 5.39 -8.77 -3.94
C LYS A 87 6.32 -9.84 -3.38
N LYS A 88 7.31 -10.30 -4.14
CA LYS A 88 8.33 -11.24 -3.65
C LYS A 88 9.14 -10.64 -2.51
N TYR A 89 9.51 -9.36 -2.60
CA TYR A 89 10.34 -8.69 -1.58
C TYR A 89 9.54 -7.96 -0.51
N VAL A 90 8.27 -7.63 -0.79
CA VAL A 90 7.32 -7.00 0.14
C VAL A 90 6.07 -7.89 0.20
N PRO A 91 6.10 -9.03 0.91
CA PRO A 91 5.02 -10.01 0.92
C PRO A 91 3.70 -9.47 1.50
N GLU A 92 3.77 -8.43 2.34
CA GLU A 92 2.62 -7.69 2.86
C GLU A 92 1.96 -6.76 1.82
N TYR A 93 2.56 -6.56 0.65
CA TYR A 93 2.01 -5.70 -0.39
C TYR A 93 0.78 -6.35 -1.05
N LYS A 94 -0.42 -5.88 -0.69
CA LYS A 94 -1.69 -6.25 -1.31
C LYS A 94 -2.14 -5.21 -2.35
N SER A 95 -2.44 -5.67 -3.55
CA SER A 95 -2.80 -4.83 -4.71
C SER A 95 -4.30 -4.58 -4.80
N ASN A 96 -4.97 -4.46 -3.65
CA ASN A 96 -6.41 -4.23 -3.49
C ASN A 96 -6.98 -3.26 -4.53
N ASN A 97 -8.18 -3.56 -5.04
CA ASN A 97 -8.89 -2.74 -6.03
C ASN A 97 -8.16 -2.53 -7.37
N SER A 98 -7.07 -3.25 -7.67
CA SER A 98 -6.33 -3.15 -8.93
C SER A 98 -6.25 -4.47 -9.71
N VAL A 99 -5.85 -4.39 -10.98
CA VAL A 99 -5.65 -5.57 -11.85
C VAL A 99 -4.57 -6.52 -11.33
N PHE A 100 -3.67 -6.03 -10.49
CA PHE A 100 -2.58 -6.83 -9.92
C PHE A 100 -2.99 -7.64 -8.69
N SER A 101 -4.26 -7.53 -8.26
CA SER A 101 -4.80 -8.37 -7.19
C SER A 101 -4.72 -9.87 -7.51
N ILE A 102 -4.67 -10.23 -8.80
CA ILE A 102 -4.42 -11.62 -9.24
C ILE A 102 -3.07 -12.17 -8.77
N LEU A 103 -2.13 -11.29 -8.39
CA LEU A 103 -0.81 -11.64 -7.89
C LEU A 103 -0.77 -11.68 -6.35
N ASP A 104 -1.89 -11.39 -5.66
CA ASP A 104 -1.96 -11.36 -4.18
C ASP A 104 -2.01 -12.76 -3.54
N GLU A 105 -2.38 -13.79 -4.31
CA GLU A 105 -2.43 -15.19 -3.89
C GLU A 105 -1.16 -15.93 -4.38
N GLU A 106 -0.50 -16.67 -3.48
CA GLU A 106 0.50 -17.65 -3.91
C GLU A 106 -0.21 -18.77 -4.71
N PRO A 107 0.40 -19.29 -5.79
CA PRO A 107 -0.12 -20.50 -6.42
C PRO A 107 -0.18 -21.60 -5.35
N GLN A 108 -1.38 -22.11 -5.05
CA GLN A 108 -1.49 -23.29 -4.21
C GLN A 108 -0.64 -24.41 -4.82
N PRO A 109 0.23 -25.08 -4.06
CA PRO A 109 0.87 -26.27 -4.57
C PRO A 109 -0.23 -27.23 -5.01
N LEU A 110 -0.16 -27.73 -6.25
CA LEU A 110 -1.06 -28.78 -6.71
C LEU A 110 -1.08 -29.88 -5.64
N ALA A 111 -2.25 -30.10 -5.04
CA ALA A 111 -2.46 -31.26 -4.20
C ALA A 111 -2.13 -32.51 -5.04
N LEU A 112 -1.05 -33.20 -4.68
CA LEU A 112 -0.64 -34.48 -5.25
C LEU A 112 -1.69 -35.56 -4.99
#